data_AF-A0A7J4JWF0-F1
#
_entry.id   AF-A0A7J4JWF0-F1
#
_cell.length_a   1.000
_cell.length_b   1.000
_cell.length_c   1.000
_cell.angle_alpha   90.00
_cell.angle_beta   90.00
_cell.angle_gamma   90.00
#
_symmetry.space_group_name_H-M   'P 1'
#
loop_
_entity.id
_entity.type
_entity.pdbx_description
1 polymer ?
#
loop_
_entity_poly.entity_id
_entity_poly.type
_entity_poly.pdbx_seq_one_letter_code
_entity_poly.pdbx_strand_id
1 'polypeptide(L)' 'MGKAFGGYTISFKGCKDSAEDIFGSGKIAPSEMTKKIWAYVKRKKLSSK' A
#
# COMPACT_ATOMS: atom_id res chain seq x y z
N MET A 1 -7.68 1.01 21.38
CA MET A 1 -7.26 1.64 20.12
C MET A 1 -6.81 0.53 19.16
N GLY A 2 -7.66 0.07 18.24
CA GLY A 2 -7.32 -1.06 17.37
C GLY A 2 -6.16 -0.69 16.44
N LYS A 3 -5.14 -1.56 16.32
CA LYS A 3 -4.08 -1.38 15.33
C LYS A 3 -4.72 -1.32 13.94
N ALA A 4 -4.47 -0.24 13.20
CA ALA A 4 -4.92 -0.12 11.82
C ALA A 4 -4.36 -1.27 10.96
N PHE A 5 -5.02 -1.61 9.86
CA PHE A 5 -4.54 -2.62 8.89
C PHE A 5 -4.25 -4.02 9.46
N GLY A 6 -5.15 -4.55 10.30
CA GLY A 6 -5.08 -5.96 10.74
C GLY A 6 -3.89 -6.28 11.64
N GLY A 7 -3.44 -5.30 12.45
CA GLY A 7 -2.35 -5.51 13.40
C GLY A 7 -0.98 -4.97 12.96
N TYR A 8 -0.90 -4.34 11.78
CA TYR A 8 0.34 -3.80 11.23
C TYR A 8 0.38 -2.28 11.31
N THR A 9 1.54 -1.74 11.67
CA THR A 9 1.82 -0.31 11.49
C THR A 9 2.47 -0.11 10.13
N ILE A 10 1.88 0.72 9.28
CA ILE A 10 2.40 1.02 7.94
C ILE A 10 2.78 2.50 7.88
N SER A 11 3.99 2.79 7.40
CA SER A 11 4.46 4.17 7.16
C SER A 11 4.90 4.32 5.71
N PHE A 12 4.33 5.29 5.01
CA PHE A 12 4.72 5.66 3.64
C PHE A 12 5.74 6.81 3.62
N LYS A 13 6.33 7.14 4.78
CA LYS A 13 7.32 8.23 4.87
C LYS A 13 8.53 7.90 3.99
N GLY A 14 8.86 8.81 3.06
CA GLY A 14 9.97 8.64 2.14
C GLY A 14 9.63 7.90 0.84
N CYS A 15 8.41 7.39 0.69
CA CYS A 15 7.90 6.91 -0.60
C CYS A 15 7.76 8.09 -1.57
N LYS A 16 8.36 7.96 -2.76
CA LYS A 16 8.28 8.95 -3.85
C LYS A 16 7.58 8.39 -5.10
N ASP A 17 7.21 7.11 -5.06
CA ASP A 17 6.49 6.46 -6.15
C ASP A 17 5.09 7.10 -6.29
N SER A 18 4.67 7.32 -7.53
CA SER A 18 3.38 7.93 -7.86
C SER A 18 2.22 6.95 -7.76
N ALA A 19 1.00 7.47 -7.82
CA ALA A 19 -0.19 6.64 -7.93
C ALA A 19 -0.15 5.80 -9.23
N GLU A 20 0.30 6.38 -10.34
CA GLU A 20 0.51 5.64 -11.59
C GLU A 20 1.56 4.51 -11.45
N ASP A 21 2.63 4.70 -10.69
CA ASP A 21 3.63 3.65 -10.45
C ASP A 21 3.07 2.45 -9.66
N ILE A 22 2.08 2.70 -8.80
CA ILE A 22 1.47 1.69 -7.94
C ILE A 22 0.26 1.05 -8.63
N PHE A 23 -0.58 1.85 -9.28
CA PHE A 23 -1.89 1.44 -9.80
C PHE A 23 -1.93 1.27 -11.32
N GLY A 24 -1.03 1.93 -12.05
CA GLY A 24 -1.11 2.13 -13.50
C GLY A 24 -2.07 3.25 -13.89
N SER A 25 -2.12 3.57 -15.18
CA SER A 25 -2.89 4.71 -15.72
C SER A 25 -4.37 4.40 -16.00
N GLY A 26 -4.84 3.19 -15.70
CA GLY A 26 -6.19 2.71 -16.01
C GLY A 26 -7.14 2.73 -14.82
N LYS A 27 -8.45 2.66 -15.10
CA LYS A 27 -9.45 2.42 -14.04
C LYS A 27 -9.26 1.01 -13.48
N ILE A 28 -9.14 0.90 -12.16
CA ILE A 28 -9.03 -0.37 -11.46
C ILE A 28 -10.15 -0.52 -10.43
N ALA A 29 -10.57 -1.75 -10.18
CA ALA A 29 -11.54 -2.03 -9.14
C ALA A 29 -10.94 -1.77 -7.73
N PRO A 30 -11.75 -1.40 -6.73
CA PRO A 30 -11.27 -1.17 -5.35
C PRO A 30 -10.54 -2.38 -4.74
N SER A 31 -10.97 -3.61 -5.09
CA SER A 31 -10.32 -4.84 -4.65
C SER A 31 -8.89 -4.97 -5.19
N GLU A 32 -8.69 -4.63 -6.47
CA GLU A 32 -7.38 -4.59 -7.11
C GLU A 32 -6.50 -3.47 -6.53
N MET A 33 -7.09 -2.31 -6.22
CA MET A 33 -6.36 -1.23 -5.53
C MET A 33 -5.79 -1.71 -4.20
N THR A 34 -6.59 -2.42 -3.39
CA THR A 34 -6.14 -2.99 -2.11
C THR A 34 -5.00 -3.99 -2.29
N LYS A 35 -5.09 -4.88 -3.28
CA LYS A 35 -4.02 -5.84 -3.60
C LYS A 35 -2.72 -5.13 -3.99
N LYS A 36 -2.81 -4.10 -4.86
CA LYS A 36 -1.64 -3.35 -5.33
C LYS A 36 -0.95 -2.56 -4.20
N ILE A 37 -1.72 -1.94 -3.30
CA ILE A 37 -1.15 -1.31 -2.09
C ILE A 37 -0.42 -2.35 -1.24
N TRP A 38 -1.03 -3.51 -0.98
CA TRP A 38 -0.39 -4.54 -0.17
C TRP A 38 0.89 -5.09 -0.82
N ALA A 39 0.88 -5.29 -2.13
CA ALA A 39 2.07 -5.68 -2.88
C ALA A 39 3.17 -4.60 -2.76
N TYR A 40 2.81 -3.32 -2.86
CA TYR A 40 3.74 -2.21 -2.69
C TYR A 40 4.34 -2.15 -1.27
N VAL A 41 3.50 -2.24 -0.24
CA VAL A 41 3.92 -2.26 1.18
C VAL A 41 4.90 -3.39 1.45
N LYS A 42 4.63 -4.61 0.95
CA LYS A 42 5.53 -5.76 1.08
C LYS A 42 6.84 -5.55 0.33
N ARG A 43 6.79 -5.09 -0.93
CA ARG A 43 7.96 -4.82 -1.77
C ARG A 43 8.91 -3.80 -1.14
N LYS A 44 8.35 -2.73 -0.57
CA LYS A 44 9.11 -1.63 0.06
C LYS A 44 9.37 -1.85 1.55
N LYS A 45 8.91 -2.98 2.13
CA LYS A 45 9.06 -3.33 3.55
C LYS A 45 8.55 -2.25 4.51
N LEU A 46 7.39 -1.68 4.20
CA LEU A 46 6.81 -0.53 4.93
C LEU A 46 6.00 -0.92 6.17
N SER A 47 5.73 -2.21 6.36
CA SER A 47 4.98 -2.74 7.49
C SER A 47 5.90 -3.16 8.62
N SER A 48 5.59 -2.74 9.84
CA SER A 48 6.16 -3.24 11.10
C SER A 48 5.06 -3.80 12.01
N LYS A 49 5.42 -4.70 12.94
CA LYS A 49 4.50 -5.43 13.82
C LYS A 49 4.31 -4.74 15.17
#